data_AF-A0A352WJ69-F1
#
_entry.id   AF-A0A352WJ69-F1
#
_cell.length_a   1.000
_cell.length_b   1.000
_cell.length_c   1.000
_cell.angle_alpha   90.00
_cell.angle_beta   90.00
_cell.angle_gamma   90.00
#
_symmetry.space_group_name_H-M   'P 1'
#
loop_
_entity.id
_entity.type
_entity.pdbx_description
1 polymer ?
#
loop_
_entity_poly.entity_id
_entity_poly.type
_entity_poly.pdbx_seq_one_letter_code
_entity_poly.pdbx_strand_id
1 'polypeptide(L)'
;MYSDDLYKYLKSKGFSDELMRDSGLISFSEKYGAQDIFWNRVMVPITDISGKVIAFGGRVLGDAKPKYLNTKETDIFNKRRNLFAMNIARRSRRRGIILCEGYMDVIAMHQAGFDNAVASLGTAFTEEQAMLIKRYTEEVYLAYDSDGAGRNATKKAIEILRNADMLQRVIDMRPYKDPDEFIKAMGAEEFEQRVRNAKPGLLFEAESLAEEFNQSDPEERTTFIGHIARLLKSIEDPVRRNSYMVSLCNKYQIDMESLKKAVESTVLLKDSKENGTYSDDYMIRRNASASVEEPGLSEEPRKTSGRVITRSQVDKALAENERLLLTWMVNRQVLFKKLEGIISADDFRDENVHTVAKLLYKQYEETGQVSPASIIDKFDSLEKQQVVAKIMNTELSLNLDEEDERRALNDIVKKVKANSLSAQILNPELSPDKLMSLMEEKRSLDRLEVI
;
A
#
# COMPACT_ATOMS: atom_id res chain seq x y z
N MET A 1 -21.98 -22.05 -23.71
CA MET A 1 -21.42 -21.24 -22.61
C MET A 1 -22.52 -20.31 -22.15
N TYR A 2 -23.03 -20.48 -20.94
CA TYR A 2 -24.22 -19.77 -20.44
C TYR A 2 -23.82 -18.38 -19.91
N SER A 3 -23.61 -17.41 -20.79
CA SER A 3 -23.09 -16.08 -20.43
C SER A 3 -24.13 -14.96 -20.43
N ASP A 4 -25.41 -15.28 -20.61
CA ASP A 4 -26.51 -14.31 -20.80
C ASP A 4 -27.86 -14.81 -20.22
N ASP A 5 -27.81 -15.72 -19.25
CA ASP A 5 -28.99 -16.33 -18.63
C ASP A 5 -29.74 -15.33 -17.76
N LEU A 6 -29.02 -14.51 -16.98
CA LEU A 6 -29.62 -13.43 -16.18
C LEU A 6 -30.18 -12.35 -17.09
N TYR A 7 -29.46 -11.96 -18.15
CA TYR A 7 -29.96 -11.04 -19.16
C TYR A 7 -31.28 -11.53 -19.78
N LYS A 8 -31.34 -12.77 -20.28
CA LYS A 8 -32.56 -13.36 -20.85
C LYS A 8 -33.70 -13.39 -19.84
N TYR A 9 -33.43 -13.78 -18.60
CA TYR A 9 -34.41 -13.81 -17.53
C TYR A 9 -34.98 -12.41 -17.25
N LEU A 10 -34.14 -11.40 -17.03
CA LEU A 10 -34.56 -10.03 -16.76
C LEU A 10 -35.30 -9.41 -17.97
N LYS A 11 -34.86 -9.67 -19.20
CA LYS A 11 -35.55 -9.26 -20.42
C LYS A 11 -36.96 -9.87 -20.50
N SER A 12 -37.12 -11.15 -20.12
CA SER A 12 -38.45 -11.80 -20.04
C SER A 12 -39.38 -11.20 -18.97
N LYS A 13 -38.83 -10.48 -17.99
CA LYS A 13 -39.59 -9.73 -16.98
C LYS A 13 -39.88 -8.28 -17.39
N GLY A 14 -39.48 -7.86 -18.58
CA GLY A 14 -39.76 -6.53 -19.12
C GLY A 14 -38.79 -5.42 -18.70
N PHE A 15 -37.63 -5.76 -18.13
CA PHE A 15 -36.59 -4.76 -17.82
C PHE A 15 -35.91 -4.25 -19.10
N SER A 16 -35.56 -2.95 -19.12
CA SER A 16 -34.84 -2.32 -20.23
C SER A 16 -33.34 -2.64 -20.20
N ASP A 17 -32.69 -2.56 -21.36
CA ASP A 17 -31.25 -2.84 -21.50
C ASP A 17 -30.39 -1.79 -20.80
N GLU A 18 -30.88 -0.55 -20.77
CA GLU A 18 -30.36 0.58 -20.00
C GLU A 18 -30.37 0.26 -18.50
N LEU A 19 -31.53 -0.04 -17.91
CA LEU A 19 -31.64 -0.37 -16.48
C LEU A 19 -30.79 -1.59 -16.08
N MET A 20 -30.69 -2.60 -16.95
CA MET A 20 -29.84 -3.77 -16.73
C MET A 20 -28.34 -3.45 -16.77
N ARG A 21 -27.93 -2.48 -17.59
CA ARG A 21 -26.56 -1.95 -17.64
C ARG A 21 -26.25 -1.13 -16.39
N ASP A 22 -27.15 -0.22 -16.03
CA ASP A 22 -26.95 0.75 -14.94
C ASP A 22 -27.01 0.09 -13.55
N SER A 23 -27.73 -1.05 -13.43
CA SER A 23 -27.66 -1.92 -12.25
C SER A 23 -26.29 -2.58 -12.02
N GLY A 24 -25.37 -2.51 -13.00
CA GLY A 24 -24.07 -3.15 -12.94
C GLY A 24 -24.10 -4.67 -12.94
N LEU A 25 -25.20 -5.29 -13.42
CA LEU A 25 -25.37 -6.74 -13.53
C LEU A 25 -25.09 -7.28 -14.93
N ILE A 26 -25.46 -6.52 -15.97
CA ILE A 26 -25.27 -6.90 -17.38
C ILE A 26 -24.28 -5.94 -18.04
N SER A 27 -23.30 -6.50 -18.73
CA SER A 27 -22.39 -5.76 -19.62
C SER A 27 -22.88 -5.85 -21.06
N PHE A 28 -22.69 -4.79 -21.83
CA PHE A 28 -23.05 -4.76 -23.26
C PHE A 28 -21.80 -4.43 -24.06
N SER A 29 -21.54 -5.19 -25.13
CA SER A 29 -20.44 -4.95 -26.07
C SER A 29 -20.90 -5.16 -27.51
N GLU A 30 -20.31 -4.43 -28.45
CA GLU A 30 -20.62 -4.58 -29.88
C GLU A 30 -20.27 -6.00 -30.40
N LYS A 31 -19.20 -6.60 -29.87
CA LYS A 31 -18.67 -7.89 -30.33
C LYS A 31 -19.45 -9.10 -29.79
N TYR A 32 -19.95 -9.03 -28.56
CA TYR A 32 -20.55 -10.19 -27.87
C TYR A 32 -21.99 -9.95 -27.38
N GLY A 33 -22.57 -8.76 -27.64
CA GLY A 33 -23.91 -8.41 -27.18
C GLY A 33 -23.98 -8.22 -25.66
N ALA A 34 -25.11 -8.63 -25.08
CA ALA A 34 -25.35 -8.60 -23.64
C ALA A 34 -24.71 -9.82 -22.96
N GLN A 35 -24.00 -9.60 -21.85
CA GLN A 35 -23.33 -10.64 -21.07
C GLN A 35 -23.46 -10.40 -19.57
N ASP A 36 -23.77 -11.45 -18.82
CA ASP A 36 -23.86 -11.46 -17.37
C ASP A 36 -22.48 -11.19 -16.73
N ILE A 37 -22.37 -10.15 -15.89
CA ILE A 37 -21.12 -9.79 -15.21
C ILE A 37 -20.71 -10.86 -14.18
N PHE A 38 -21.69 -11.53 -13.58
CA PHE A 38 -21.48 -12.56 -12.57
C PHE A 38 -21.73 -13.95 -13.13
N TRP A 39 -20.70 -14.53 -13.74
CA TRP A 39 -20.73 -15.89 -14.26
C TRP A 39 -20.00 -16.90 -13.36
N ASN A 40 -20.60 -18.07 -13.13
CA ASN A 40 -20.06 -19.19 -12.34
C ASN A 40 -19.46 -18.76 -10.98
N ARG A 41 -20.26 -18.01 -10.20
CA ARG A 41 -19.86 -17.42 -8.91
C ARG A 41 -20.87 -17.74 -7.81
N VAL A 42 -20.38 -17.96 -6.59
CA VAL A 42 -21.18 -17.87 -5.37
C VAL A 42 -21.52 -16.40 -5.15
N MET A 43 -22.82 -16.08 -5.19
CA MET A 43 -23.33 -14.72 -5.09
C MET A 43 -23.57 -14.32 -3.63
N VAL A 44 -23.09 -13.13 -3.26
CA VAL A 44 -23.22 -12.54 -1.93
C VAL A 44 -23.97 -11.21 -2.08
N PRO A 45 -25.24 -11.09 -1.66
CA PRO A 45 -25.98 -9.83 -1.76
C PRO A 45 -25.40 -8.78 -0.81
N ILE A 46 -25.17 -7.58 -1.32
CA ILE A 46 -24.77 -6.40 -0.55
C ILE A 46 -26.03 -5.58 -0.31
N THR A 47 -26.29 -5.23 0.95
CA THR A 47 -27.49 -4.49 1.35
C THR A 47 -27.16 -3.11 1.90
N ASP A 48 -28.11 -2.18 1.76
CA ASP A 48 -28.08 -0.90 2.46
C ASP A 48 -28.40 -1.08 3.96
N ILE A 49 -28.36 0.02 4.72
CA ILE A 49 -28.64 0.04 6.16
C ILE A 49 -30.07 -0.41 6.55
N SER A 50 -31.02 -0.37 5.60
CA SER A 50 -32.40 -0.84 5.77
C SER A 50 -32.53 -2.36 5.56
N GLY A 51 -31.61 -2.95 4.78
CA GLY A 51 -31.61 -4.34 4.36
C GLY A 51 -32.03 -4.56 2.90
N LYS A 52 -32.22 -3.50 2.12
CA LYS A 52 -32.51 -3.59 0.68
C LYS A 52 -31.24 -3.97 -0.08
N VAL A 53 -31.32 -4.94 -0.99
CA VAL A 53 -30.19 -5.30 -1.87
C VAL A 53 -29.90 -4.14 -2.83
N ILE A 54 -28.64 -3.70 -2.85
CA ILE A 54 -28.16 -2.59 -3.69
C ILE A 54 -27.03 -3.02 -4.64
N ALA A 55 -26.34 -4.11 -4.35
CA ALA A 55 -25.24 -4.65 -5.15
C ALA A 55 -24.98 -6.12 -4.82
N PHE A 56 -23.99 -6.72 -5.49
CA PHE A 56 -23.55 -8.09 -5.22
C PHE A 56 -22.02 -8.18 -5.19
N GLY A 57 -21.51 -9.03 -4.30
CA GLY A 57 -20.22 -9.69 -4.41
C GLY A 57 -20.38 -11.06 -5.07
N GLY A 58 -19.31 -11.57 -5.68
CA GLY A 58 -19.30 -12.85 -6.38
C GLY A 58 -17.94 -13.52 -6.31
N ARG A 59 -17.85 -14.64 -5.58
CA ARG A 59 -16.64 -15.48 -5.49
C ARG A 59 -16.68 -16.56 -6.57
N VAL A 60 -15.62 -16.69 -7.37
CA VAL A 60 -15.53 -17.71 -8.44
C VAL A 60 -15.64 -19.15 -7.90
N LEU A 61 -16.28 -20.01 -8.69
CA LEU A 61 -16.19 -21.47 -8.58
C LEU A 61 -15.18 -21.99 -9.61
N GLY A 62 -14.01 -22.45 -9.15
CA GLY A 62 -12.87 -22.82 -10.01
C GLY A 62 -11.87 -21.66 -10.21
N ASP A 63 -11.13 -21.67 -11.31
CA ASP A 63 -9.89 -20.89 -11.46
C ASP A 63 -10.03 -19.54 -12.20
N ALA A 64 -11.25 -19.15 -12.59
CA ALA A 64 -11.45 -17.91 -13.34
C ALA A 64 -11.14 -16.65 -12.50
N LYS A 65 -10.45 -15.67 -13.09
CA LYS A 65 -10.04 -14.43 -12.42
C LYS A 65 -11.02 -13.28 -12.71
N PRO A 66 -11.21 -12.33 -11.78
CA PRO A 66 -10.67 -12.28 -10.41
C PRO A 66 -11.41 -13.24 -9.46
N LYS A 67 -10.72 -13.67 -8.38
CA LYS A 67 -11.28 -14.58 -7.35
C LYS A 67 -12.55 -14.02 -6.73
N TYR A 68 -12.55 -12.73 -6.42
CA TYR A 68 -13.70 -11.95 -5.97
C TYR A 68 -14.01 -10.86 -6.99
N LEU A 69 -15.30 -10.65 -7.26
CA LEU A 69 -15.81 -9.58 -8.09
C LEU A 69 -16.94 -8.89 -7.33
N ASN A 70 -17.00 -7.56 -7.36
CA ASN A 70 -18.10 -6.78 -6.79
C ASN A 70 -18.74 -5.95 -7.91
N THR A 71 -20.02 -5.63 -7.78
CA THR A 71 -20.72 -4.68 -8.66
C THR A 71 -19.89 -3.38 -8.78
N LYS A 72 -19.94 -2.73 -9.94
CA LYS A 72 -19.37 -1.38 -10.12
C LYS A 72 -20.18 -0.37 -9.28
N GLU A 73 -19.70 0.87 -9.18
CA GLU A 73 -20.50 1.95 -8.60
C GLU A 73 -21.79 2.12 -9.44
N THR A 74 -22.92 2.38 -8.77
CA THR A 74 -24.23 2.67 -9.39
C THR A 74 -24.96 3.74 -8.57
N ASP A 75 -26.05 4.30 -9.08
CA ASP A 75 -26.85 5.32 -8.37
C ASP A 75 -27.34 4.87 -6.98
N ILE A 76 -27.51 3.56 -6.77
CA ILE A 76 -27.94 2.97 -5.49
C ILE A 76 -26.80 2.35 -4.69
N PHE A 77 -25.59 2.23 -5.26
CA PHE A 77 -24.46 1.56 -4.63
C PHE A 77 -23.15 2.32 -4.78
N ASN A 78 -22.62 2.78 -3.64
CA ASN A 78 -21.34 3.43 -3.54
C ASN A 78 -20.45 2.72 -2.50
N LYS A 79 -19.29 2.19 -2.91
CA LYS A 79 -18.40 1.40 -2.02
C LYS A 79 -17.83 2.25 -0.88
N ARG A 80 -17.51 3.52 -1.15
CA ARG A 80 -16.97 4.46 -0.14
C ARG A 80 -17.97 4.83 0.94
N ARG A 81 -19.27 4.54 0.78
CA ARG A 81 -20.33 4.94 1.73
C ARG A 81 -21.08 3.77 2.34
N ASN A 82 -20.77 2.55 1.94
CA ASN A 82 -21.41 1.32 2.43
C ASN A 82 -20.36 0.37 3.02
N LEU A 83 -20.80 -0.41 4.01
CA LEU A 83 -20.03 -1.49 4.63
C LEU A 83 -20.88 -2.76 4.56
N PHE A 84 -20.25 -3.89 4.24
CA PHE A 84 -20.92 -5.18 4.24
C PHE A 84 -21.46 -5.52 5.63
N ALA A 85 -22.66 -6.11 5.69
CA ALA A 85 -23.36 -6.53 6.91
C ALA A 85 -23.68 -5.42 7.95
N MET A 86 -23.48 -4.13 7.63
CA MET A 86 -23.78 -3.02 8.55
C MET A 86 -25.26 -2.96 8.99
N ASN A 87 -26.17 -3.47 8.16
CA ASN A 87 -27.60 -3.63 8.46
C ASN A 87 -27.88 -4.62 9.61
N ILE A 88 -26.98 -5.59 9.82
CA ILE A 88 -26.97 -6.56 10.92
C ILE A 88 -26.21 -5.96 12.10
N ALA A 89 -24.95 -5.56 11.90
CA ALA A 89 -24.05 -5.10 12.96
C ALA A 89 -24.60 -3.93 13.77
N ARG A 90 -25.34 -3.00 13.15
CA ARG A 90 -26.03 -1.89 13.84
C ARG A 90 -27.09 -2.31 14.87
N ARG A 91 -27.46 -3.59 14.93
CA ARG A 91 -28.43 -4.17 15.87
C ARG A 91 -27.77 -5.08 16.90
N SER A 92 -26.47 -5.35 16.77
CA SER A 92 -25.73 -6.15 17.73
C SER A 92 -25.73 -5.47 19.11
N ARG A 93 -25.71 -6.29 20.15
CA ARG A 93 -25.51 -5.86 21.54
C ARG A 93 -24.06 -6.00 22.00
N ARG A 94 -23.17 -6.47 21.12
CA ARG A 94 -21.75 -6.61 21.39
C ARG A 94 -21.10 -5.22 21.45
N ARG A 95 -20.01 -5.11 22.23
CA ARG A 95 -19.26 -3.86 22.36
C ARG A 95 -18.47 -3.59 21.08
N GLY A 96 -18.63 -2.39 20.52
CA GLY A 96 -17.94 -1.93 19.31
C GLY A 96 -18.33 -2.69 18.04
N ILE A 97 -17.75 -2.26 16.92
CA ILE A 97 -17.87 -2.94 15.62
C ILE A 97 -16.52 -3.55 15.24
N ILE A 98 -16.53 -4.76 14.69
CA ILE A 98 -15.32 -5.41 14.18
C ILE A 98 -15.25 -5.13 12.67
N LEU A 99 -14.13 -4.59 12.21
CA LEU A 99 -13.93 -4.18 10.81
C LEU A 99 -12.89 -5.11 10.15
N CYS A 100 -13.33 -5.83 9.13
CA CYS A 100 -12.55 -6.77 8.31
C CYS A 100 -12.30 -6.20 6.90
N GLU A 101 -11.37 -6.82 6.16
CA GLU A 101 -11.10 -6.45 4.76
C GLU A 101 -12.10 -7.07 3.77
N GLY A 102 -12.62 -8.27 4.04
CA GLY A 102 -13.50 -9.02 3.14
C GLY A 102 -14.84 -9.42 3.74
N TYR A 103 -15.87 -9.49 2.88
CA TYR A 103 -17.17 -10.03 3.26
C TYR A 103 -17.14 -11.52 3.62
N MET A 104 -16.14 -12.28 3.15
CA MET A 104 -15.98 -13.68 3.55
C MET A 104 -15.59 -13.82 5.03
N ASP A 105 -14.72 -12.94 5.51
CA ASP A 105 -14.30 -12.90 6.92
C ASP A 105 -15.52 -12.59 7.79
N VAL A 106 -16.32 -11.59 7.39
CA VAL A 106 -17.57 -11.23 8.07
C VAL A 106 -18.57 -12.40 8.09
N ILE A 107 -18.70 -13.16 7.00
CA ILE A 107 -19.58 -14.34 6.96
C ILE A 107 -19.08 -15.42 7.95
N ALA A 108 -17.77 -15.70 7.99
CA ALA A 108 -17.18 -16.65 8.94
C ALA A 108 -17.34 -16.17 10.39
N MET A 109 -17.13 -14.88 10.64
CA MET A 109 -17.31 -14.25 11.94
C MET A 109 -18.77 -14.26 12.40
N HIS A 110 -19.73 -13.99 11.52
CA HIS A 110 -21.16 -14.08 11.81
C HIS A 110 -21.57 -15.53 12.12
N GLN A 111 -21.03 -16.51 11.38
CA GLN A 111 -21.23 -17.94 11.68
C GLN A 111 -20.67 -18.33 13.06
N ALA A 112 -19.61 -17.67 13.51
CA ALA A 112 -19.01 -17.84 14.83
C ALA A 112 -19.64 -16.98 15.96
N GLY A 113 -20.73 -16.24 15.67
CA GLY A 113 -21.47 -15.45 16.66
C GLY A 113 -21.02 -13.99 16.83
N PHE A 114 -20.12 -13.49 15.98
CA PHE A 114 -19.69 -12.08 15.96
C PHE A 114 -20.55 -11.26 15.00
N ASP A 115 -21.83 -11.10 15.35
CA ASP A 115 -22.83 -10.33 14.57
C ASP A 115 -22.50 -8.84 14.41
N ASN A 116 -21.52 -8.32 15.18
CA ASN A 116 -20.97 -6.96 15.07
C ASN A 116 -19.83 -6.81 14.05
N ALA A 117 -19.50 -7.84 13.28
CA ALA A 117 -18.51 -7.74 12.21
C ALA A 117 -19.08 -7.10 10.92
N VAL A 118 -18.27 -6.27 10.25
CA VAL A 118 -18.53 -5.59 8.97
C VAL A 118 -17.25 -5.55 8.13
N ALA A 119 -17.36 -5.29 6.83
CA ALA A 119 -16.19 -5.17 5.95
C ALA A 119 -16.31 -4.04 4.92
N SER A 120 -15.17 -3.54 4.46
CA SER A 120 -15.11 -2.74 3.24
C SER A 120 -15.42 -3.60 2.00
N LEU A 121 -15.72 -2.95 0.88
CA LEU A 121 -16.29 -3.62 -0.30
C LEU A 121 -15.28 -3.73 -1.45
N GLY A 122 -14.09 -4.23 -1.13
CA GLY A 122 -12.96 -4.31 -2.06
C GLY A 122 -12.30 -2.96 -2.33
N THR A 123 -12.31 -2.08 -1.34
CA THR A 123 -11.67 -0.76 -1.33
C THR A 123 -10.93 -0.55 -0.02
N ALA A 124 -10.02 0.42 0.03
CA ALA A 124 -9.55 0.95 1.31
C ALA A 124 -10.74 1.43 2.15
N PHE A 125 -10.59 1.38 3.47
CA PHE A 125 -11.53 2.00 4.41
C PHE A 125 -11.51 3.53 4.26
N THR A 126 -12.63 4.20 4.51
CA THR A 126 -12.77 5.64 4.25
C THR A 126 -13.40 6.41 5.41
N GLU A 127 -13.24 7.74 5.41
CA GLU A 127 -13.86 8.65 6.38
C GLU A 127 -15.40 8.53 6.37
N GLU A 128 -16.02 8.39 5.20
CA GLU A 128 -17.48 8.26 5.10
C GLU A 128 -17.98 6.94 5.71
N GLN A 129 -17.16 5.87 5.67
CA GLN A 129 -17.42 4.61 6.37
C GLN A 129 -17.20 4.73 7.89
N ALA A 130 -16.16 5.45 8.34
CA ALA A 130 -15.98 5.74 9.77
C ALA A 130 -17.16 6.54 10.33
N MET A 131 -17.62 7.57 9.62
CA MET A 131 -18.82 8.36 9.98
C MET A 131 -20.12 7.56 9.87
N LEU A 132 -20.16 6.46 9.12
CA LEU A 132 -21.25 5.49 9.16
C LEU A 132 -21.21 4.64 10.44
N ILE A 133 -20.04 4.16 10.85
CA ILE A 133 -19.86 3.38 12.09
C ILE A 133 -20.13 4.25 13.33
N LYS A 134 -19.64 5.49 13.37
CA LYS A 134 -19.78 6.43 14.51
C LYS A 134 -21.24 6.70 14.91
N ARG A 135 -22.20 6.55 13.99
CA ARG A 135 -23.65 6.64 14.30
C ARG A 135 -24.17 5.54 15.23
N TYR A 136 -23.38 4.49 15.48
CA TYR A 136 -23.79 3.31 16.25
C TYR A 136 -22.80 2.91 17.35
N THR A 137 -21.53 3.31 17.24
CA THR A 137 -20.51 3.03 18.27
C THR A 137 -19.33 3.98 18.16
N GLU A 138 -18.72 4.31 19.31
CA GLU A 138 -17.46 5.04 19.37
C GLU A 138 -16.22 4.12 19.36
N GLU A 139 -16.37 2.79 19.32
CA GLU A 139 -15.25 1.83 19.38
C GLU A 139 -15.24 0.83 18.22
N VAL A 140 -14.08 0.69 17.59
CA VAL A 140 -13.83 -0.17 16.43
C VAL A 140 -12.64 -1.08 16.68
N TYR A 141 -12.82 -2.36 16.36
CA TYR A 141 -11.81 -3.40 16.42
C TYR A 141 -11.40 -3.78 14.99
N LEU A 142 -10.14 -3.52 14.62
CA LEU A 142 -9.57 -3.85 13.33
C LEU A 142 -9.14 -5.32 13.32
N ALA A 143 -9.74 -6.10 12.41
CA ALA A 143 -9.46 -7.52 12.16
C ALA A 143 -8.98 -7.69 10.71
N TYR A 144 -7.84 -7.08 10.40
CA TYR A 144 -7.20 -7.07 9.08
C TYR A 144 -6.13 -8.15 8.97
N ASP A 145 -5.67 -8.40 7.74
CA ASP A 145 -4.70 -9.46 7.47
C ASP A 145 -3.38 -9.22 8.23
N SER A 146 -2.79 -10.29 8.77
CA SER A 146 -1.46 -10.28 9.41
C SER A 146 -0.31 -9.91 8.44
N ASP A 147 -0.61 -9.66 7.17
CA ASP A 147 0.40 -9.48 6.12
C ASP A 147 0.92 -8.02 5.96
N GLY A 148 1.63 -7.73 4.86
CA GLY A 148 2.24 -6.41 4.65
C GLY A 148 1.21 -5.37 4.20
N ALA A 149 0.25 -5.79 3.38
CA ALA A 149 -0.86 -4.95 2.96
C ALA A 149 -1.82 -4.71 4.12
N GLY A 150 -2.19 -5.77 4.86
CA GLY A 150 -3.09 -5.67 6.02
C GLY A 150 -2.53 -4.79 7.15
N ARG A 151 -1.22 -4.87 7.47
CA ARG A 151 -0.59 -3.92 8.41
C ARG A 151 -0.64 -2.47 7.93
N ASN A 152 -0.44 -2.21 6.64
CA ASN A 152 -0.54 -0.85 6.08
C ASN A 152 -2.00 -0.35 6.03
N ALA A 153 -2.95 -1.22 5.71
CA ALA A 153 -4.37 -0.93 5.82
C ALA A 153 -4.78 -0.63 7.26
N THR A 154 -4.21 -1.33 8.23
CA THR A 154 -4.44 -1.12 9.67
C THR A 154 -3.94 0.26 10.11
N LYS A 155 -2.72 0.67 9.72
CA LYS A 155 -2.20 2.02 9.99
C LYS A 155 -3.15 3.11 9.45
N LYS A 156 -3.60 2.99 8.19
CA LYS A 156 -4.55 3.93 7.57
C LYS A 156 -5.92 3.94 8.24
N ALA A 157 -6.44 2.78 8.66
CA ALA A 157 -7.72 2.70 9.36
C ALA A 157 -7.63 3.32 10.76
N ILE A 158 -6.52 3.15 11.48
CA ILE A 158 -6.26 3.80 12.77
C ILE A 158 -6.31 5.33 12.65
N GLU A 159 -5.67 5.89 11.62
CA GLU A 159 -5.66 7.32 11.32
C GLU A 159 -7.07 7.86 11.02
N ILE A 160 -7.80 7.23 10.09
CA ILE A 160 -9.18 7.61 9.75
C ILE A 160 -10.09 7.57 10.99
N LEU A 161 -10.00 6.51 11.80
CA LEU A 161 -10.77 6.39 13.04
C LEU A 161 -10.35 7.43 14.10
N ARG A 162 -9.07 7.80 14.17
CA ARG A 162 -8.60 8.86 15.08
C ARG A 162 -9.15 10.23 14.67
N ASN A 163 -9.13 10.54 13.37
CA ASN A 163 -9.65 11.80 12.83
C ASN A 163 -11.19 11.88 12.96
N ALA A 164 -11.89 10.75 13.00
CA ALA A 164 -13.30 10.65 13.35
C ALA A 164 -13.58 10.69 14.87
N ASP A 165 -12.56 10.88 15.72
CA ASP A 165 -12.61 10.79 17.20
C ASP A 165 -13.25 9.46 17.68
N MET A 166 -12.72 8.34 17.21
CA MET A 166 -13.16 7.00 17.60
C MET A 166 -12.05 6.26 18.33
N LEU A 167 -12.45 5.38 19.27
CA LEU A 167 -11.57 4.41 19.91
C LEU A 167 -11.26 3.29 18.91
N GLN A 168 -9.98 3.08 18.65
CA GLN A 168 -9.49 2.13 17.67
C GLN A 168 -8.61 1.08 18.37
N ARG A 169 -8.90 -0.20 18.14
CA ARG A 169 -8.13 -1.33 18.64
C ARG A 169 -7.76 -2.27 17.51
N VAL A 170 -6.62 -2.92 17.60
CA VAL A 170 -6.13 -3.92 16.65
C VAL A 170 -6.20 -5.30 17.30
N ILE A 171 -6.90 -6.22 16.66
CA ILE A 171 -6.94 -7.63 17.07
C ILE A 171 -5.66 -8.29 16.53
N ASP A 172 -4.91 -8.95 17.41
CA ASP A 172 -3.73 -9.72 16.98
C ASP A 172 -4.19 -11.07 16.44
N MET A 173 -4.10 -11.23 15.12
CA MET A 173 -4.50 -12.45 14.40
C MET A 173 -3.42 -13.54 14.37
N ARG A 174 -2.20 -13.27 14.86
CA ARG A 174 -1.08 -14.22 14.75
C ARG A 174 -1.33 -15.51 15.55
N PRO A 175 -0.89 -16.68 15.03
CA PRO A 175 -0.08 -16.88 13.83
C PRO A 175 -0.85 -16.96 12.50
N TYR A 176 -2.17 -16.81 12.50
CA TYR A 176 -3.04 -16.99 11.32
C TYR A 176 -3.09 -15.75 10.43
N LYS A 177 -3.50 -15.93 9.18
CA LYS A 177 -3.53 -14.83 8.22
C LYS A 177 -4.73 -13.90 8.45
N ASP A 178 -5.92 -14.47 8.54
CA ASP A 178 -7.21 -13.77 8.52
C ASP A 178 -8.19 -14.32 9.60
N PRO A 179 -9.35 -13.67 9.84
CA PRO A 179 -10.32 -14.12 10.83
C PRO A 179 -10.93 -15.50 10.54
N ASP A 180 -11.08 -15.88 9.27
CA ASP A 180 -11.64 -17.17 8.86
C ASP A 180 -10.68 -18.32 9.23
N GLU A 181 -9.39 -18.20 8.88
CA GLU A 181 -8.34 -19.14 9.28
C GLU A 181 -8.21 -19.25 10.81
N PHE A 182 -8.20 -18.11 11.51
CA PHE A 182 -8.07 -18.10 12.98
C PHE A 182 -9.21 -18.82 13.66
N ILE A 183 -10.46 -18.47 13.32
CA ILE A 183 -11.65 -19.03 13.96
C ILE A 183 -11.78 -20.53 13.68
N LYS A 184 -11.40 -20.98 12.48
CA LYS A 184 -11.35 -22.42 12.14
C LYS A 184 -10.33 -23.20 12.95
N ALA A 185 -9.20 -22.59 13.31
CA ALA A 185 -8.10 -23.26 14.00
C ALA A 185 -8.18 -23.16 15.54
N MET A 186 -8.61 -22.01 16.07
CA MET A 186 -8.60 -21.70 17.51
C MET A 186 -10.01 -21.60 18.13
N GLY A 187 -11.06 -21.49 17.31
CA GLY A 187 -12.44 -21.34 17.78
C GLY A 187 -12.83 -19.91 18.18
N ALA A 188 -14.14 -19.72 18.38
CA ALA A 188 -14.73 -18.41 18.69
C ALA A 188 -14.33 -17.87 20.08
N GLU A 189 -14.12 -18.75 21.08
CA GLU A 189 -13.80 -18.33 22.45
C GLU A 189 -12.41 -17.68 22.56
N GLU A 190 -11.41 -18.24 21.87
CA GLU A 190 -10.07 -17.63 21.79
C GLU A 190 -10.10 -16.36 20.94
N PHE A 191 -10.91 -16.29 19.88
CA PHE A 191 -11.09 -15.04 19.13
C PHE A 191 -11.72 -13.93 20.01
N GLU A 192 -12.72 -14.24 20.82
CA GLU A 192 -13.29 -13.31 21.81
C GLU A 192 -12.22 -12.86 22.82
N GLN A 193 -11.29 -13.74 23.22
CA GLN A 193 -10.15 -13.37 24.07
C GLN A 193 -9.17 -12.42 23.34
N ARG A 194 -8.95 -12.58 22.03
CA ARG A 194 -8.18 -11.60 21.22
C ARG A 194 -8.91 -10.26 21.10
N VAL A 195 -10.24 -10.25 20.96
CA VAL A 195 -11.08 -9.02 20.97
C VAL A 195 -10.96 -8.28 22.31
N ARG A 196 -11.11 -8.99 23.44
CA ARG A 196 -10.96 -8.40 24.78
C ARG A 196 -9.58 -7.78 25.01
N ASN A 197 -8.53 -8.45 24.54
CA ASN A 197 -7.14 -8.00 24.66
C ASN A 197 -6.67 -7.12 23.49
N ALA A 198 -7.58 -6.68 22.61
CA ALA A 198 -7.22 -5.94 21.39
C ALA A 198 -6.50 -4.64 21.73
N LYS A 199 -5.37 -4.44 21.05
CA LYS A 199 -4.34 -3.44 21.38
C LYS A 199 -4.78 -2.05 20.90
N PRO A 200 -4.72 -1.00 21.72
CA PRO A 200 -5.02 0.36 21.26
C PRO A 200 -4.17 0.75 20.05
N GLY A 201 -4.77 1.36 19.02
CA GLY A 201 -4.11 1.63 17.74
C GLY A 201 -2.80 2.41 17.88
N LEU A 202 -2.75 3.40 18.79
CA LEU A 202 -1.53 4.18 19.03
C LEU A 202 -0.37 3.33 19.60
N LEU A 203 -0.66 2.28 20.37
CA LEU A 203 0.37 1.33 20.82
C LEU A 203 0.81 0.38 19.71
N PHE A 204 -0.08 0.05 18.77
CA PHE A 204 0.25 -0.73 17.56
C PHE A 204 1.12 0.09 16.57
N GLU A 205 0.84 1.38 16.40
CA GLU A 205 1.69 2.28 15.62
C GLU A 205 3.07 2.46 16.27
N ALA A 206 3.12 2.66 17.60
CA ALA A 206 4.38 2.75 18.34
C ALA A 206 5.22 1.45 18.24
N GLU A 207 4.57 0.27 18.22
CA GLU A 207 5.25 -1.00 17.94
C GLU A 207 5.77 -1.09 16.52
N SER A 208 4.95 -0.71 15.53
CA SER A 208 5.35 -0.73 14.13
C SER A 208 6.57 0.18 13.88
N LEU A 209 6.56 1.38 14.46
CA LEU A 209 7.70 2.29 14.42
C LEU A 209 8.94 1.71 15.13
N ALA A 210 8.77 1.04 16.27
CA ALA A 210 9.88 0.41 16.97
C ALA A 210 10.49 -0.80 16.21
N GLU A 211 9.72 -1.46 15.33
CA GLU A 211 10.23 -2.45 14.36
C GLU A 211 11.00 -1.80 13.19
N GLU A 212 10.77 -0.52 12.92
CA GLU A 212 11.34 0.24 11.78
C GLU A 212 12.67 0.95 12.13
N PHE A 213 13.00 1.16 13.42
CA PHE A 213 14.21 1.86 13.89
C PHE A 213 15.08 1.02 14.83
N ASN A 214 16.40 1.04 14.62
CA ASN A 214 17.39 0.43 15.51
C ASN A 214 17.46 1.16 16.86
N GLN A 215 16.80 0.60 17.87
CA GLN A 215 16.70 1.18 19.21
C GLN A 215 18.04 1.33 19.96
N SER A 216 19.12 0.73 19.45
CA SER A 216 20.49 0.80 19.99
C SER A 216 21.33 1.91 19.34
N ASP A 217 20.91 2.45 18.18
CA ASP A 217 21.59 3.60 17.58
C ASP A 217 21.00 4.92 18.13
N PRO A 218 21.82 5.86 18.63
CA PRO A 218 21.31 7.10 19.23
C PRO A 218 20.50 7.99 18.28
N GLU A 219 20.82 8.04 16.99
CA GLU A 219 20.15 8.91 16.02
C GLU A 219 18.80 8.31 15.60
N GLU A 220 18.78 7.00 15.32
CA GLU A 220 17.52 6.28 15.03
C GLU A 220 16.60 6.25 16.24
N ARG A 221 17.13 6.08 17.46
CA ARG A 221 16.37 6.17 18.71
C ARG A 221 15.78 7.57 18.92
N THR A 222 16.54 8.63 18.64
CA THR A 222 16.06 10.02 18.73
C THR A 222 14.94 10.27 17.72
N THR A 223 15.11 9.78 16.49
CA THR A 223 14.09 9.83 15.43
C THR A 223 12.81 9.12 15.86
N PHE A 224 12.91 7.89 16.38
CA PHE A 224 11.78 7.13 16.93
C PHE A 224 11.03 7.91 18.03
N ILE A 225 11.75 8.52 18.98
CA ILE A 225 11.14 9.36 20.03
C ILE A 225 10.37 10.55 19.41
N GLY A 226 10.90 11.17 18.35
CA GLY A 226 10.21 12.22 17.59
C GLY A 226 8.94 11.76 16.85
N HIS A 227 8.89 10.50 16.40
CA HIS A 227 7.65 9.90 15.88
C HIS A 227 6.63 9.64 17.00
N ILE A 228 7.07 9.10 18.15
CA ILE A 228 6.20 8.90 19.32
C ILE A 228 5.64 10.24 19.83
N ALA A 229 6.44 11.30 19.85
CA ALA A 229 6.00 12.64 20.24
C ALA A 229 4.88 13.18 19.34
N ARG A 230 4.98 12.98 18.02
CA ARG A 230 3.91 13.30 17.05
C ARG A 230 2.64 12.50 17.30
N LEU A 231 2.73 11.19 17.51
CA LEU A 231 1.56 10.35 17.84
C LEU A 231 0.86 10.84 19.11
N LEU A 232 1.62 11.12 20.19
CA LEU A 232 1.06 11.64 21.44
C LEU A 232 0.45 13.03 21.27
N LYS A 233 1.05 13.92 20.47
CA LYS A 233 0.53 15.27 20.21
C LYS A 233 -0.83 15.24 19.50
N SER A 234 -1.14 14.18 18.73
CA SER A 234 -2.45 13.99 18.09
C SER A 234 -3.59 13.56 19.04
N ILE A 235 -3.29 13.21 20.30
CA ILE A 235 -4.32 12.93 21.31
C ILE A 235 -4.75 14.27 21.93
N GLU A 236 -5.97 14.74 21.69
CA GLU A 236 -6.43 16.02 22.26
C GLU A 236 -6.50 16.00 23.79
N ASP A 237 -7.16 15.00 24.38
CA ASP A 237 -7.33 14.87 25.84
C ASP A 237 -5.97 14.71 26.57
N PRO A 238 -5.58 15.65 27.45
CA PRO A 238 -4.32 15.58 28.18
C PRO A 238 -4.20 14.37 29.11
N VAL A 239 -5.31 13.88 29.68
CA VAL A 239 -5.29 12.75 30.63
C VAL A 239 -4.98 11.44 29.91
N ARG A 240 -5.71 11.16 28.82
CA ARG A 240 -5.43 10.08 27.87
C ARG A 240 -4.00 10.19 27.33
N ARG A 241 -3.56 11.38 26.90
CA ARG A 241 -2.19 11.60 26.40
C ARG A 241 -1.13 11.20 27.43
N ASN A 242 -1.28 11.63 28.68
CA ASN A 242 -0.37 11.28 29.77
C ASN A 242 -0.36 9.76 30.06
N SER A 243 -1.53 9.10 30.02
CA SER A 243 -1.64 7.64 30.20
C SER A 243 -0.89 6.85 29.12
N TYR A 244 -0.99 7.27 27.85
CA TYR A 244 -0.17 6.70 26.77
C TYR A 244 1.31 7.03 26.93
N MET A 245 1.66 8.25 27.35
CA MET A 245 3.05 8.66 27.58
C MET A 245 3.75 7.76 28.61
N VAL A 246 3.12 7.54 29.78
CA VAL A 246 3.63 6.61 30.81
C VAL A 246 3.79 5.19 30.26
N SER A 247 2.80 4.71 29.50
CA SER A 247 2.84 3.37 28.89
C SER A 247 4.01 3.19 27.91
N LEU A 248 4.32 4.23 27.12
CA LEU A 248 5.38 4.23 26.13
C LEU A 248 6.76 4.43 26.77
N CYS A 249 6.89 5.31 27.76
CA CYS A 249 8.10 5.47 28.57
C CYS A 249 8.54 4.16 29.21
N ASN A 250 7.63 3.46 29.89
CA ASN A 250 7.90 2.17 30.53
C ASN A 250 8.32 1.10 29.50
N LYS A 251 7.66 1.06 28.34
CA LYS A 251 7.90 0.02 27.33
C LYS A 251 9.22 0.22 26.56
N TYR A 252 9.53 1.45 26.18
CA TYR A 252 10.68 1.76 25.33
C TYR A 252 11.88 2.33 26.11
N GLN A 253 11.77 2.43 27.44
CA GLN A 253 12.80 3.00 28.33
C GLN A 253 13.16 4.44 27.90
N ILE A 254 12.12 5.26 27.72
CA ILE A 254 12.22 6.69 27.38
C ILE A 254 11.99 7.49 28.66
N ASP A 255 12.87 8.45 28.95
CA ASP A 255 12.68 9.39 30.06
C ASP A 255 11.40 10.23 29.87
N MET A 256 10.61 10.36 30.95
CA MET A 256 9.30 11.00 30.93
C MET A 256 9.39 12.50 30.64
N GLU A 257 10.37 13.19 31.23
CA GLU A 257 10.55 14.63 31.06
C GLU A 257 11.05 14.97 29.64
N SER A 258 11.92 14.12 29.09
CA SER A 258 12.41 14.21 27.71
C SER A 258 11.29 13.99 26.70
N LEU A 259 10.45 12.97 26.88
CA LEU A 259 9.31 12.72 25.99
C LEU A 259 8.26 13.84 26.09
N LYS A 260 8.00 14.34 27.30
CA LYS A 260 7.08 15.47 27.52
C LYS A 260 7.55 16.72 26.77
N LYS A 261 8.84 17.09 26.89
CA LYS A 261 9.43 18.21 26.13
C LYS A 261 9.33 18.02 24.62
N ALA A 262 9.60 16.82 24.13
CA ALA A 262 9.44 16.51 22.71
C ALA A 262 7.98 16.66 22.23
N VAL A 263 7.00 16.24 23.03
CA VAL A 263 5.56 16.43 22.73
C VAL A 263 5.17 17.91 22.76
N GLU A 264 5.73 18.70 23.68
CA GLU A 264 5.47 20.13 23.77
C GLU A 264 6.04 20.88 22.55
N SER A 265 7.30 20.63 22.19
CA SER A 265 7.98 21.25 21.03
C SER A 265 7.50 20.77 19.67
N THR A 266 6.87 19.59 19.58
CA THR A 266 6.32 19.05 18.33
C THR A 266 5.21 19.95 17.78
N VAL A 267 5.41 20.50 16.59
CA VAL A 267 4.36 21.15 15.80
C VAL A 267 3.57 20.08 15.04
N LEU A 268 2.24 20.12 15.11
CA LEU A 268 1.39 19.37 14.19
C LEU A 268 1.41 20.09 12.84
N LEU A 269 2.08 19.49 11.86
CA LEU A 269 1.89 19.87 10.46
C LEU A 269 0.43 19.57 10.11
N LYS A 270 -0.36 20.58 9.75
CA LYS A 270 -1.72 20.39 9.27
C LYS A 270 -1.69 19.80 7.86
N ASP A 271 -2.68 18.96 7.55
CA ASP A 271 -2.74 18.16 6.33
C ASP A 271 -2.62 18.99 5.04
N SER A 272 -1.46 18.91 4.39
CA SER A 272 -1.40 18.96 2.93
C SER A 272 -1.96 17.64 2.43
N LYS A 273 -3.14 17.66 1.81
CA LYS A 273 -3.71 16.46 1.18
C LYS A 273 -2.82 15.98 0.03
N GLU A 274 -2.82 14.66 -0.12
CA GLU A 274 -2.21 13.84 -1.18
C GLU A 274 -0.77 13.33 -0.95
N ASN A 275 -0.66 12.00 -1.03
CA ASN A 275 0.55 11.16 -1.14
C ASN A 275 1.59 11.24 -0.02
N GLY A 276 1.39 10.40 1.00
CA GLY A 276 2.37 10.18 2.06
C GLY A 276 3.57 9.31 1.65
N THR A 277 4.76 9.90 1.78
CA THR A 277 5.97 9.26 2.31
C THR A 277 6.80 10.36 2.98
N TYR A 278 6.75 10.46 4.31
CA TYR A 278 7.53 11.46 5.05
C TYR A 278 9.00 11.06 5.14
N SER A 279 9.83 11.64 4.26
CA SER A 279 11.29 11.84 4.37
C SER A 279 12.17 10.59 4.58
N ASP A 280 12.83 10.16 3.49
CA ASP A 280 13.87 9.10 3.39
C ASP A 280 15.25 9.51 3.97
N ASP A 281 15.40 10.68 4.61
CA ASP A 281 16.63 11.49 4.58
C ASP A 281 17.80 11.03 5.49
N TYR A 282 17.73 9.86 6.13
CA TYR A 282 18.73 9.41 7.13
C TYR A 282 19.24 7.96 7.03
N MET A 283 18.88 7.20 5.98
CA MET A 283 19.09 5.73 5.92
C MET A 283 20.24 5.22 5.02
N ILE A 284 21.32 5.98 4.80
CA ILE A 284 22.51 5.49 4.05
C ILE A 284 23.85 5.78 4.75
N ARG A 285 24.09 5.24 5.96
CA ARG A 285 25.46 5.06 6.52
C ARG A 285 25.64 3.87 7.49
N ARG A 286 25.38 2.64 7.05
CA ARG A 286 26.03 1.43 7.64
C ARG A 286 25.82 0.17 6.79
N ASN A 287 26.85 -0.18 6.02
CA ASN A 287 27.17 -1.56 5.61
C ASN A 287 28.54 -1.55 4.91
N ALA A 288 29.59 -1.29 5.69
CA ALA A 288 30.97 -1.24 5.21
C ALA A 288 31.98 -1.54 6.34
N SER A 289 31.75 -2.60 7.14
CA SER A 289 32.81 -3.27 7.92
C SER A 289 32.31 -4.54 8.62
N ALA A 290 33.09 -5.62 8.45
CA ALA A 290 33.19 -6.86 9.25
C ALA A 290 32.81 -8.17 8.51
N SER A 291 33.76 -8.68 7.72
CA SER A 291 33.82 -10.06 7.26
C SER A 291 35.27 -10.57 7.38
N VAL A 292 35.52 -11.50 8.31
CA VAL A 292 36.77 -12.29 8.47
C VAL A 292 36.40 -13.66 9.08
N GLU A 293 37.14 -14.72 8.72
CA GLU A 293 36.77 -16.15 8.82
C GLU A 293 37.62 -16.97 9.86
N GLU A 294 37.35 -18.24 10.23
CA GLU A 294 36.24 -19.14 9.85
C GLU A 294 35.57 -19.93 11.03
N PRO A 295 36.00 -21.14 11.50
CA PRO A 295 34.99 -22.22 11.61
C PRO A 295 34.90 -23.00 12.94
N GLY A 296 33.72 -23.59 13.19
CA GLY A 296 33.63 -24.89 13.88
C GLY A 296 32.49 -25.12 14.88
N LEU A 297 31.80 -26.24 14.66
CA LEU A 297 30.99 -27.02 15.62
C LEU A 297 29.57 -26.56 16.02
N SER A 298 28.73 -27.57 16.06
CA SER A 298 27.27 -27.64 16.21
C SER A 298 26.69 -27.15 17.54
N GLU A 299 25.57 -26.41 17.46
CA GLU A 299 24.34 -26.63 18.25
C GLU A 299 23.17 -25.80 17.66
N GLU A 300 21.91 -26.30 17.76
CA GLU A 300 20.72 -25.51 17.37
C GLU A 300 20.48 -24.36 18.36
N PRO A 301 19.98 -23.18 17.92
CA PRO A 301 18.59 -22.87 18.31
C PRO A 301 17.79 -21.87 17.40
N ARG A 302 16.46 -21.89 17.59
CA ARG A 302 15.48 -20.77 17.44
C ARG A 302 15.26 -20.14 16.04
N LYS A 303 14.09 -20.41 15.46
CA LYS A 303 13.54 -19.69 14.30
C LYS A 303 12.84 -18.38 14.73
N THR A 304 13.54 -17.26 14.66
CA THR A 304 12.94 -15.91 14.63
C THR A 304 12.49 -15.59 13.20
N SER A 305 11.19 -15.37 13.00
CA SER A 305 10.64 -15.06 11.67
C SER A 305 10.77 -13.57 11.35
N GLY A 306 11.98 -13.15 10.96
CA GLY A 306 12.23 -11.85 10.35
C GLY A 306 11.56 -11.78 8.97
N ARG A 307 10.87 -10.68 8.66
CA ARG A 307 10.09 -10.54 7.44
C ARG A 307 10.99 -10.24 6.24
N VAL A 308 11.37 -11.28 5.48
CA VAL A 308 12.14 -11.15 4.24
C VAL A 308 11.35 -10.33 3.22
N ILE A 309 11.86 -9.16 2.83
CA ILE A 309 11.37 -8.45 1.64
C ILE A 309 11.69 -9.33 0.44
N THR A 310 10.67 -9.72 -0.33
CA THR A 310 10.92 -10.59 -1.49
C THR A 310 11.64 -9.82 -2.57
N ARG A 311 12.63 -10.45 -3.23
CA ARG A 311 13.42 -9.85 -4.31
C ARG A 311 12.53 -9.17 -5.37
N SER A 312 11.46 -9.86 -5.77
CA SER A 312 10.43 -9.37 -6.71
C SER A 312 9.73 -8.06 -6.29
N GLN A 313 9.61 -7.74 -5.00
CA GLN A 313 9.05 -6.46 -4.54
C GLN A 313 10.05 -5.32 -4.67
N VAL A 314 11.34 -5.58 -4.40
CA VAL A 314 12.43 -4.61 -4.61
C VAL A 314 12.59 -4.35 -6.11
N ASP A 315 12.65 -5.41 -6.92
CA ASP A 315 12.80 -5.31 -8.38
C ASP A 315 11.70 -4.44 -9.01
N LYS A 316 10.44 -4.58 -8.55
CA LYS A 316 9.30 -3.75 -9.01
C LYS A 316 9.40 -2.28 -8.63
N ALA A 317 9.90 -1.97 -7.43
CA ALA A 317 10.08 -0.58 -7.00
C ALA A 317 11.21 0.11 -7.78
N LEU A 318 12.27 -0.62 -8.11
CA LEU A 318 13.38 -0.15 -8.94
C LEU A 318 12.92 0.12 -10.38
N ALA A 319 12.18 -0.81 -10.99
CA ALA A 319 11.62 -0.65 -12.33
C ALA A 319 10.68 0.56 -12.46
N GLU A 320 9.90 0.87 -11.41
CA GLU A 320 9.01 2.04 -11.42
C GLU A 320 9.78 3.36 -11.30
N ASN A 321 10.89 3.41 -10.55
CA ASN A 321 11.78 4.58 -10.51
C ASN A 321 12.42 4.86 -11.87
N GLU A 322 12.88 3.79 -12.54
CA GLU A 322 13.43 3.83 -13.89
C GLU A 322 12.40 4.35 -14.90
N ARG A 323 11.16 3.84 -14.84
CA ARG A 323 10.05 4.32 -15.67
C ARG A 323 9.72 5.80 -15.42
N LEU A 324 9.75 6.23 -14.16
CA LEU A 324 9.45 7.62 -13.79
C LEU A 324 10.50 8.59 -14.34
N LEU A 325 11.80 8.30 -14.16
CA LEU A 325 12.88 9.11 -14.73
C LEU A 325 12.74 9.22 -16.27
N LEU A 326 12.51 8.10 -16.95
CA LEU A 326 12.35 8.10 -18.42
C LEU A 326 11.12 8.91 -18.87
N THR A 327 10.05 8.91 -18.06
CA THR A 327 8.86 9.75 -18.28
C THR A 327 9.18 11.24 -18.16
N TRP A 328 9.98 11.64 -17.18
CA TRP A 328 10.41 13.03 -17.02
C TRP A 328 11.31 13.47 -18.18
N MET A 329 12.25 12.63 -18.61
CA MET A 329 13.14 12.92 -19.73
C MET A 329 12.39 13.10 -21.05
N VAL A 330 11.36 12.29 -21.31
CA VAL A 330 10.49 12.42 -22.49
C VAL A 330 9.69 13.73 -22.48
N ASN A 331 9.08 14.08 -21.35
CA ASN A 331 8.29 15.31 -21.23
C ASN A 331 9.18 16.57 -21.20
N ARG A 332 10.43 16.46 -20.75
CA ARG A 332 11.42 17.54 -20.67
C ARG A 332 12.69 17.13 -21.40
N GLN A 333 12.67 17.19 -22.73
CA GLN A 333 13.75 16.69 -23.59
C GLN A 333 15.13 17.33 -23.33
N VAL A 334 15.17 18.52 -22.72
CA VAL A 334 16.40 19.15 -22.19
C VAL A 334 17.15 18.28 -21.17
N LEU A 335 16.46 17.35 -20.50
CA LEU A 335 17.06 16.45 -19.51
C LEU A 335 17.98 15.40 -20.14
N PHE A 336 17.77 14.98 -21.39
CA PHE A 336 18.73 14.09 -22.07
C PHE A 336 20.13 14.71 -22.16
N LYS A 337 20.19 16.03 -22.42
CA LYS A 337 21.45 16.79 -22.41
C LYS A 337 21.97 17.11 -21.00
N LYS A 338 21.09 17.45 -20.04
CA LYS A 338 21.53 17.71 -18.65
C LYS A 338 22.05 16.46 -17.93
N LEU A 339 21.55 15.28 -18.30
CA LEU A 339 21.96 13.99 -17.74
C LEU A 339 23.07 13.31 -18.53
N GLU A 340 23.59 13.94 -19.58
CA GLU A 340 24.72 13.44 -20.36
C GLU A 340 25.94 13.23 -19.45
N GLY A 341 26.53 12.04 -19.49
CA GLY A 341 27.60 11.64 -18.57
C GLY A 341 27.16 11.24 -17.15
N ILE A 342 25.88 11.41 -16.79
CA ILE A 342 25.30 11.00 -15.50
C ILE A 342 24.43 9.75 -15.67
N ILE A 343 23.44 9.80 -16.57
CA ILE A 343 22.51 8.70 -16.88
C ILE A 343 22.61 8.37 -18.38
N SER A 344 22.91 7.11 -18.66
CA SER A 344 22.88 6.48 -19.98
C SER A 344 21.70 5.51 -20.09
N ALA A 345 21.41 5.03 -21.31
CA ALA A 345 20.41 3.98 -21.51
C ALA A 345 20.73 2.68 -20.74
N ASP A 346 22.00 2.37 -20.47
CA ASP A 346 22.44 1.17 -19.72
C ASP A 346 22.30 1.30 -18.19
N ASP A 347 21.94 2.49 -17.67
CA ASP A 347 21.60 2.66 -16.25
C ASP A 347 20.16 2.22 -15.91
N PHE A 348 19.32 2.00 -16.92
CA PHE A 348 17.98 1.42 -16.78
C PHE A 348 18.12 -0.12 -16.84
N ARG A 349 17.68 -0.84 -15.80
CA ARG A 349 17.94 -2.27 -15.59
C ARG A 349 16.74 -3.17 -15.77
N ASP A 350 15.51 -2.68 -15.63
CA ASP A 350 14.32 -3.44 -16.01
C ASP A 350 14.35 -3.69 -17.52
N GLU A 351 14.15 -4.94 -17.96
CA GLU A 351 14.30 -5.30 -19.38
C GLU A 351 13.37 -4.49 -20.30
N ASN A 352 12.16 -4.18 -19.83
CA ASN A 352 11.18 -3.44 -20.62
C ASN A 352 11.53 -1.95 -20.66
N VAL A 353 11.85 -1.35 -19.51
CA VAL A 353 12.25 0.07 -19.46
C VAL A 353 13.57 0.29 -20.20
N HIS A 354 14.55 -0.60 -20.06
CA HIS A 354 15.83 -0.56 -20.75
C HIS A 354 15.70 -0.58 -22.28
N THR A 355 14.86 -1.48 -22.81
CA THR A 355 14.63 -1.55 -24.27
C THR A 355 14.02 -0.25 -24.79
N VAL A 356 13.11 0.37 -24.03
CA VAL A 356 12.50 1.67 -24.38
C VAL A 356 13.51 2.81 -24.27
N ALA A 357 14.31 2.84 -23.20
CA ALA A 357 15.37 3.83 -23.01
C ALA A 357 16.37 3.82 -24.18
N LYS A 358 16.85 2.64 -24.60
CA LYS A 358 17.79 2.51 -25.73
C LYS A 358 17.25 3.11 -27.04
N LEU A 359 15.95 2.94 -27.34
CA LEU A 359 15.36 3.54 -28.53
C LEU A 359 15.18 5.06 -28.41
N LEU A 360 14.84 5.56 -27.21
CA LEU A 360 14.67 7.01 -26.97
C LEU A 360 16.01 7.76 -26.98
N TYR A 361 17.04 7.24 -26.32
CA TYR A 361 18.39 7.82 -26.36
C TYR A 361 18.93 7.86 -27.79
N LYS A 362 18.84 6.74 -28.53
CA LYS A 362 19.23 6.70 -29.95
C LYS A 362 18.46 7.73 -30.80
N GLN A 363 17.15 7.86 -30.59
CA GLN A 363 16.34 8.86 -31.31
C GLN A 363 16.79 10.29 -31.00
N TYR A 364 17.12 10.57 -29.72
CA TYR A 364 17.64 11.87 -29.30
C TYR A 364 19.01 12.17 -29.92
N GLU A 365 19.92 11.19 -29.96
CA GLU A 365 21.24 11.32 -30.60
C GLU A 365 21.12 11.57 -32.11
N GLU A 366 20.19 10.89 -32.81
CA GLU A 366 20.00 11.01 -34.26
C GLU A 366 19.25 12.30 -34.67
N THR A 367 18.37 12.84 -33.83
CA THR A 367 17.42 13.90 -34.25
C THR A 367 17.34 15.13 -33.33
N GLY A 368 17.96 15.08 -32.15
CA GLY A 368 17.84 16.12 -31.11
C GLY A 368 16.46 16.20 -30.44
N GLN A 369 15.54 15.28 -30.77
CA GLN A 369 14.19 15.21 -30.23
C GLN A 369 13.80 13.77 -29.89
N VAL A 370 12.78 13.57 -29.07
CA VAL A 370 12.16 12.25 -28.81
C VAL A 370 10.66 12.26 -29.07
N SER A 371 10.15 11.13 -29.58
CA SER A 371 8.71 10.90 -29.80
C SER A 371 8.37 9.46 -29.44
N PRO A 372 7.86 9.19 -28.23
CA PRO A 372 7.52 7.84 -27.79
C PRO A 372 6.48 7.16 -28.71
N ALA A 373 5.57 7.93 -29.30
CA ALA A 373 4.59 7.44 -30.27
C ALA A 373 5.26 6.72 -31.45
N SER A 374 6.37 7.29 -31.95
CA SER A 374 7.13 6.76 -33.10
C SER A 374 7.93 5.48 -32.81
N ILE A 375 7.92 5.00 -31.56
CA ILE A 375 8.58 3.75 -31.16
C ILE A 375 7.63 2.67 -30.66
N ILE A 376 6.32 2.94 -30.49
CA ILE A 376 5.32 1.91 -30.11
C ILE A 376 5.34 0.75 -31.11
N ASP A 377 5.25 1.05 -32.40
CA ASP A 377 5.18 0.06 -33.48
C ASP A 377 6.49 -0.72 -33.70
N LYS A 378 7.55 -0.40 -32.95
CA LYS A 378 8.82 -1.14 -32.94
C LYS A 378 8.85 -2.27 -31.90
N PHE A 379 7.76 -2.47 -31.16
CA PHE A 379 7.65 -3.50 -30.12
C PHE A 379 6.55 -4.52 -30.42
N ASP A 380 6.94 -5.79 -30.61
CA ASP A 380 5.99 -6.91 -30.71
C ASP A 380 5.39 -7.33 -29.35
N SER A 381 6.02 -6.92 -28.24
CA SER A 381 5.57 -7.26 -26.88
C SER A 381 4.54 -6.26 -26.35
N LEU A 382 3.38 -6.77 -25.95
CA LEU A 382 2.33 -6.03 -25.25
C LEU A 382 2.84 -5.35 -23.96
N GLU A 383 3.81 -5.95 -23.27
CA GLU A 383 4.38 -5.43 -22.03
C GLU A 383 5.27 -4.20 -22.32
N LYS A 384 6.06 -4.25 -23.39
CA LYS A 384 6.89 -3.11 -23.85
C LYS A 384 6.02 -1.99 -24.40
N GLN A 385 4.96 -2.31 -25.16
CA GLN A 385 3.94 -1.34 -25.59
C GLN A 385 3.24 -0.67 -24.38
N GLN A 386 2.93 -1.41 -23.31
CA GLN A 386 2.36 -0.85 -22.08
C GLN A 386 3.32 0.10 -21.36
N VAL A 387 4.63 -0.15 -21.37
CA VAL A 387 5.62 0.81 -20.82
C VAL A 387 5.63 2.10 -21.61
N VAL A 388 5.65 2.05 -22.95
CA VAL A 388 5.61 3.25 -23.80
C VAL A 388 4.28 4.00 -23.63
N ALA A 389 3.15 3.30 -23.61
CA ALA A 389 1.83 3.90 -23.39
C ALA A 389 1.71 4.58 -22.01
N LYS A 390 2.32 4.01 -20.96
CA LYS A 390 2.41 4.67 -19.64
C LYS A 390 3.28 5.92 -19.67
N ILE A 391 4.43 5.89 -20.36
CA ILE A 391 5.31 7.05 -20.53
C ILE A 391 4.59 8.18 -21.28
N MET A 392 3.78 7.86 -22.30
CA MET A 392 2.97 8.83 -23.05
C MET A 392 1.79 9.40 -22.26
N ASN A 393 1.02 8.54 -21.60
CA ASN A 393 -0.23 8.93 -20.93
C ASN A 393 -0.01 9.46 -19.51
N THR A 394 1.23 9.52 -19.03
CA THR A 394 1.57 10.22 -17.78
C THR A 394 1.75 11.70 -18.11
N GLU A 395 0.64 12.46 -18.09
CA GLU A 395 0.74 13.91 -17.95
C GLU A 395 1.41 14.20 -16.60
N LEU A 396 2.58 14.87 -16.65
CA LEU A 396 3.24 15.40 -15.45
C LEU A 396 2.51 16.69 -15.02
N SER A 397 1.27 16.54 -14.56
CA SER A 397 0.48 17.59 -13.91
C SER A 397 0.98 17.82 -12.48
N LEU A 398 2.28 18.10 -12.34
CA LEU A 398 2.90 18.49 -11.10
C LEU A 398 2.66 19.98 -10.90
N ASN A 399 1.64 20.32 -10.11
CA ASN A 399 1.52 21.64 -9.48
C ASN A 399 2.53 21.79 -8.32
N LEU A 400 3.78 21.35 -8.55
CA LEU A 400 4.92 21.61 -7.67
C LEU A 400 5.50 22.96 -8.05
N ASP A 401 6.16 23.62 -7.10
CA ASP A 401 7.08 24.69 -7.46
C ASP A 401 8.37 24.12 -8.10
N GLU A 402 9.18 25.01 -8.67
CA GLU A 402 10.40 24.64 -9.37
C GLU A 402 11.45 24.01 -8.44
N GLU A 403 11.36 24.22 -7.11
CA GLU A 403 12.33 23.70 -6.14
C GLU A 403 12.00 22.27 -5.71
N ASP A 404 10.74 21.96 -5.43
CA ASP A 404 10.28 20.60 -5.14
C ASP A 404 10.42 19.67 -6.35
N GLU A 405 10.13 20.16 -7.57
CA GLU A 405 10.36 19.38 -8.79
C GLU A 405 11.87 19.12 -9.01
N ARG A 406 12.72 20.11 -8.75
CA ARG A 406 14.19 19.98 -8.82
C ARG A 406 14.72 18.94 -7.84
N ARG A 407 14.24 18.95 -6.59
CA ARG A 407 14.57 17.93 -5.58
C ARG A 407 14.14 16.53 -6.04
N ALA A 408 12.89 16.38 -6.48
CA ALA A 408 12.36 15.09 -6.93
C ALA A 408 13.11 14.52 -8.15
N LEU A 409 13.56 15.36 -9.10
CA LEU A 409 14.44 14.92 -10.19
C LEU A 409 15.81 14.46 -9.66
N ASN A 410 16.44 15.24 -8.78
CA ASN A 410 17.74 14.88 -8.20
C ASN A 410 17.65 13.51 -7.49
N ASP A 411 16.60 13.28 -6.71
CA ASP A 411 16.40 12.04 -5.97
C ASP A 411 16.14 10.83 -6.90
N ILE A 412 15.33 10.99 -7.95
CA ILE A 412 15.04 9.88 -8.88
C ILE A 412 16.28 9.52 -9.73
N VAL A 413 17.07 10.52 -10.15
CA VAL A 413 18.34 10.32 -10.85
C VAL A 413 19.34 9.58 -9.96
N LYS A 414 19.50 10.00 -8.69
CA LYS A 414 20.35 9.31 -7.71
C LYS A 414 19.89 7.87 -7.49
N LYS A 415 18.58 7.63 -7.33
CA LYS A 415 18.01 6.28 -7.11
C LYS A 415 18.26 5.34 -8.30
N VAL A 416 18.08 5.80 -9.55
CA VAL A 416 18.37 5.01 -10.75
C VAL A 416 19.88 4.75 -10.90
N LYS A 417 20.73 5.78 -10.78
CA LYS A 417 22.18 5.60 -10.92
C LYS A 417 22.77 4.72 -9.82
N ALA A 418 22.31 4.86 -8.58
CA ALA A 418 22.74 4.00 -7.48
C ALA A 418 22.35 2.53 -7.69
N ASN A 419 21.19 2.23 -8.31
CA ASN A 419 20.80 0.87 -8.70
C ASN A 419 21.77 0.30 -9.76
N SER A 420 22.02 1.07 -10.83
CA SER A 420 22.97 0.72 -11.88
C SER A 420 24.38 0.41 -11.33
N LEU A 421 24.98 1.35 -10.58
CA LEU A 421 26.31 1.16 -10.00
C LEU A 421 26.37 -0.02 -9.04
N SER A 422 25.32 -0.24 -8.23
CA SER A 422 25.25 -1.40 -7.33
C SER A 422 25.24 -2.72 -8.10
N ALA A 423 24.58 -2.77 -9.25
CA ALA A 423 24.58 -3.95 -10.12
C ALA A 423 25.95 -4.20 -10.77
N GLN A 424 26.61 -3.14 -11.26
CA GLN A 424 27.93 -3.23 -11.88
C GLN A 424 29.01 -3.65 -10.87
N ILE A 425 28.94 -3.15 -9.63
CA ILE A 425 29.82 -3.54 -8.50
C ILE A 425 29.64 -5.02 -8.13
N LEU A 426 28.46 -5.60 -8.34
CA LEU A 426 28.16 -7.02 -8.08
C LEU A 426 28.55 -7.95 -9.23
N ASN A 427 29.18 -7.45 -10.30
CA ASN A 427 29.66 -8.28 -11.39
C ASN A 427 30.94 -9.04 -10.97
N PRO A 428 30.96 -10.39 -10.96
CA PRO A 428 32.14 -11.17 -10.56
C PRO A 428 33.33 -11.07 -11.54
N GLU A 429 33.14 -10.54 -12.75
CA GLU A 429 34.20 -10.36 -13.76
C GLU A 429 34.86 -8.96 -13.72
N LEU A 430 34.53 -8.14 -12.72
CA LEU A 430 34.98 -6.74 -12.67
C LEU A 430 36.45 -6.60 -12.25
N SER A 431 37.23 -5.78 -12.96
CA SER A 431 38.63 -5.51 -12.59
C SER A 431 38.74 -4.63 -11.33
N PRO A 432 39.82 -4.77 -10.52
CA PRO A 432 40.00 -3.97 -9.30
C PRO A 432 39.97 -2.46 -9.53
N ASP A 433 40.59 -1.98 -10.61
CA ASP A 433 40.60 -0.55 -10.96
C ASP A 433 39.20 -0.05 -11.32
N LYS A 434 38.42 -0.86 -12.05
CA LYS A 434 37.05 -0.51 -12.40
C LYS A 434 36.15 -0.54 -11.15
N LEU A 435 36.33 -1.52 -10.26
CA LEU A 435 35.65 -1.60 -8.96
C LEU A 435 35.88 -0.34 -8.13
N MET A 436 37.13 0.12 -7.98
CA MET A 436 37.41 1.36 -7.26
C MET A 436 36.74 2.56 -7.92
N SER A 437 36.81 2.71 -9.25
CA SER A 437 36.14 3.82 -9.96
C SER A 437 34.62 3.86 -9.74
N LEU A 438 33.94 2.70 -9.76
CA LEU A 438 32.49 2.62 -9.54
C LEU A 438 32.13 2.86 -8.06
N MET A 439 33.00 2.48 -7.12
CA MET A 439 32.82 2.78 -5.70
C MET A 439 33.03 4.27 -5.39
N GLU A 440 33.94 4.95 -6.10
CA GLU A 440 34.12 6.40 -6.01
C GLU A 440 32.93 7.15 -6.63
N GLU A 441 32.47 6.74 -7.83
CA GLU A 441 31.27 7.27 -8.48
C GLU A 441 30.03 7.08 -7.59
N LYS A 442 29.85 5.91 -6.98
CA LYS A 442 28.75 5.64 -6.05
C LYS A 442 28.83 6.49 -4.77
N ARG A 443 30.03 6.88 -4.31
CA ARG A 443 30.25 7.78 -3.16
C ARG A 443 30.09 9.27 -3.50
N SER A 444 30.21 9.66 -4.77
CA SER A 444 29.98 11.04 -5.21
C SER A 444 28.52 11.34 -5.49
N LEU A 445 27.67 10.33 -5.75
CA LEU A 445 26.22 10.49 -5.97
C LEU A 445 25.48 11.29 -4.90
N ASP A 446 25.83 11.15 -3.61
CA ASP A 446 25.20 11.93 -2.53
C ASP A 446 25.31 13.44 -2.77
N ARG A 447 26.43 13.88 -3.36
CA ARG A 447 26.77 15.28 -3.66
C ARG A 447 26.36 15.75 -5.06
N LEU A 448 25.71 14.89 -5.84
CA LEU A 448 25.29 15.20 -7.20
C LEU A 448 24.05 16.12 -7.16
N GLU A 449 24.15 17.27 -7.82
CA GLU A 449 23.01 18.13 -8.15
C GLU A 449 22.93 18.23 -9.69
N VAL A 450 21.80 17.84 -10.27
CA VAL A 450 21.57 17.77 -11.73
C VAL A 450 21.14 19.12 -12.31
N ILE A 451 20.55 19.98 -11.48
CA ILE A 451 19.95 21.28 -11.85
C ILE A 451 20.19 22.28 -10.74
#